data_AF-A0A8H6R0I1-F1
#
_entry.id   AF-A0A8H6R0I1-F1
#
_cell.length_a   1.000
_cell.length_b   1.000
_cell.length_c   1.000
_cell.angle_alpha   90.00
_cell.angle_beta   90.00
_cell.angle_gamma   90.00
#
_symmetry.space_group_name_H-M   'P 1'
#
loop_
_entity.id
_entity.type
_entity.pdbx_description
1 polymer ?
#
loop_
_entity_poly.entity_id
_entity_poly.type
_entity_poly.pdbx_seq_one_letter_code
_entity_poly.pdbx_strand_id
1 'polypeptide(L)'
;MDIDDILASVDRHDTSPESAALDHQLLTRLWVAERAVSELLPWPGPLMERMMERVRKQIERIEDLAASSSDPYNTTTTSTNNPTLNLKLSILQTDLARTQFLIRSFLRQRLAKLTKHSMHYLLLVAPPRASPTPSSQQSHTQTPEDFIPDPADNPNPSPLSAQEAAFLHAHQTLLAGHYGASFLNSFPPQLRRLDDNAGGTSMVQGPEVREAVVVSLGRRCGWGMCGL
;
A
#
# COMPACT_ATOMS: atom_id res chain seq x y z
N MET A 1 -14.44 37.24 9.90
CA MET A 1 -14.70 35.89 9.39
C MET A 1 -15.10 36.07 7.94
N ASP A 2 -14.19 35.74 7.02
CA ASP A 2 -14.47 35.81 5.59
C ASP A 2 -15.40 34.68 5.19
N ILE A 3 -16.29 34.96 4.24
CA ILE A 3 -17.24 33.97 3.70
C ILE A 3 -16.47 32.80 3.06
N ASP A 4 -15.26 33.06 2.55
CA ASP A 4 -14.36 32.05 1.99
C ASP A 4 -13.90 31.01 3.02
N ASP A 5 -13.68 31.39 4.29
CA ASP A 5 -13.34 30.44 5.36
C ASP A 5 -14.53 29.52 5.70
N ILE A 6 -15.75 30.05 5.60
CA ILE A 6 -16.98 29.31 5.83
C ILE A 6 -17.24 28.33 4.68
N LEU A 7 -17.07 28.77 3.43
CA LEU A 7 -17.20 27.91 2.25
C LEU A 7 -16.13 26.81 2.20
N ALA A 8 -14.88 27.13 2.55
CA ALA A 8 -13.80 26.15 2.67
C ALA A 8 -14.02 25.14 3.82
N SER A 9 -14.81 25.48 4.84
CA SER A 9 -15.19 24.55 5.91
C SER A 9 -16.35 23.61 5.51
N VAL A 10 -17.22 24.05 4.61
CA VAL A 10 -18.36 23.29 4.08
C VAL A 10 -17.92 22.28 3.01
N ASP A 11 -16.91 22.63 2.20
CA ASP A 11 -16.31 21.72 1.21
C ASP A 11 -15.51 20.56 1.85
N ARG A 12 -15.30 20.58 3.17
CA ARG A 12 -14.67 19.49 3.93
C ARG A 12 -15.51 18.23 4.00
N HIS A 13 -16.74 18.24 3.50
CA HIS A 13 -17.57 17.04 3.37
C HIS A 13 -17.42 16.43 1.95
N ASP A 14 -16.26 15.79 1.77
CA ASP A 14 -15.71 15.16 0.57
C ASP A 14 -16.64 14.16 -0.15
N THR A 15 -17.67 14.64 -0.84
CA THR A 15 -18.50 13.82 -1.75
C THR A 15 -18.79 14.47 -3.10
N SER A 16 -18.11 15.58 -3.43
CA SER A 16 -18.24 16.23 -4.73
C SER A 16 -17.66 15.36 -5.87
N PRO A 17 -18.27 15.37 -7.08
CA PRO A 17 -17.70 14.71 -8.27
C PRO A 17 -16.31 15.25 -8.64
N GLU A 18 -16.01 16.51 -8.31
CA GLU A 18 -14.68 17.11 -8.53
C GLU A 18 -13.62 16.46 -7.63
N SER A 19 -13.98 16.17 -6.38
CA SER A 19 -13.13 15.44 -5.43
C SER A 19 -12.83 14.00 -5.91
N ALA A 20 -13.80 13.33 -6.55
CA ALA A 20 -13.59 11.99 -7.13
C ALA A 20 -12.57 12.00 -8.29
N ALA A 21 -12.70 12.97 -9.19
CA ALA A 21 -11.78 13.11 -10.32
C ALA A 21 -10.37 13.48 -9.84
N LEU A 22 -10.26 14.32 -8.81
CA LEU A 22 -9.01 14.69 -8.17
C LEU A 22 -8.34 13.47 -7.52
N ASP A 23 -9.07 12.71 -6.69
CA ASP A 23 -8.55 11.49 -6.04
C ASP A 23 -8.04 10.48 -7.07
N HIS A 24 -8.75 10.27 -8.19
CA HIS A 24 -8.31 9.39 -9.28
C HIS A 24 -7.02 9.89 -9.95
N GLN A 25 -6.88 11.20 -10.17
CA GLN A 25 -5.65 11.79 -10.70
C GLN A 25 -4.48 11.63 -9.73
N LEU A 26 -4.70 11.83 -8.43
CA LEU A 26 -3.67 11.59 -7.40
C LEU A 26 -3.23 10.13 -7.36
N LEU A 27 -4.18 9.20 -7.37
CA LEU A 27 -3.88 7.77 -7.41
C LEU A 27 -3.06 7.41 -8.66
N THR A 28 -3.41 7.98 -9.82
CA THR A 28 -2.66 7.76 -11.06
C THR A 28 -1.22 8.28 -10.94
N ARG A 29 -1.03 9.47 -10.34
CA ARG A 29 0.31 10.05 -10.13
C ARG A 29 1.14 9.21 -9.17
N LEU A 30 0.57 8.79 -8.04
CA LEU A 30 1.23 7.90 -7.08
C LEU A 30 1.55 6.56 -7.71
N TRP A 31 0.66 6.00 -8.52
CA TRP A 31 0.90 4.78 -9.27
C TRP A 31 2.07 4.90 -10.25
N VAL A 32 2.17 6.01 -10.99
CA VAL A 32 3.33 6.26 -11.88
C VAL A 32 4.60 6.44 -11.06
N ALA A 33 4.56 7.23 -10.00
CA ALA A 33 5.72 7.50 -9.13
C ALA A 33 6.25 6.21 -8.48
N GLU A 34 5.36 5.38 -7.94
CA GLU A 34 5.69 4.09 -7.33
C GLU A 34 6.36 3.13 -8.34
N ARG A 35 6.03 3.23 -9.62
CA ARG A 35 6.69 2.42 -10.67
C ARG A 35 8.03 2.99 -11.11
N ALA A 36 8.24 4.29 -10.91
CA ALA A 36 9.42 5.00 -11.40
C ALA A 36 10.59 4.97 -10.40
N VAL A 37 10.32 4.75 -9.11
CA VAL A 37 11.34 4.75 -8.05
C VAL A 37 11.59 3.31 -7.55
N SER A 38 12.83 2.95 -7.22
CA SER A 38 13.20 1.65 -6.62
C SER A 38 12.75 1.52 -5.16
N GLU A 39 12.83 2.61 -4.40
CA GLU A 39 12.40 2.70 -3.01
C GLU A 39 10.87 2.67 -2.90
N LEU A 40 10.37 2.22 -1.76
CA LEU A 40 8.95 2.18 -1.48
C LEU A 40 8.47 3.58 -1.03
N LEU A 41 7.47 4.12 -1.70
CA LEU A 41 6.89 5.40 -1.32
C LEU A 41 6.02 5.28 -0.05
N PRO A 42 5.74 6.37 0.67
CA PRO A 42 4.84 6.35 1.82
C PRO A 42 3.43 5.87 1.46
N TRP A 43 2.82 5.08 2.34
CA TRP A 43 1.46 4.60 2.16
C TRP A 43 0.44 5.75 2.18
N PRO A 44 -0.31 6.01 1.09
CA PRO A 44 -1.27 7.10 1.03
C PRO A 44 -2.61 6.68 1.67
N GLY A 45 -2.61 6.41 2.97
CA GLY A 45 -3.74 5.85 3.73
C GLY A 45 -5.09 6.56 3.50
N PRO A 46 -5.20 7.87 3.77
CA PRO A 46 -6.47 8.59 3.62
C PRO A 46 -7.02 8.58 2.19
N LEU A 47 -6.15 8.64 1.18
CA LEU A 47 -6.56 8.57 -0.23
C LEU A 47 -7.07 7.18 -0.58
N MET A 48 -6.36 6.13 -0.16
CA MET A 48 -6.76 4.76 -0.44
C MET A 48 -8.08 4.40 0.22
N GLU A 49 -8.32 4.85 1.46
CA GLU A 49 -9.60 4.66 2.14
C GLU A 49 -10.76 5.29 1.36
N ARG A 50 -10.63 6.57 0.93
CA ARG A 50 -11.65 7.23 0.11
C ARG A 50 -11.86 6.53 -1.22
N MET A 51 -10.79 6.12 -1.90
CA MET A 51 -10.86 5.43 -3.20
C MET A 51 -11.56 4.07 -3.08
N MET A 52 -11.24 3.29 -2.05
CA MET A 52 -11.88 1.99 -1.79
C MET A 52 -13.37 2.15 -1.45
N GLU A 53 -13.72 3.16 -0.66
CA GLU A 53 -15.12 3.47 -0.34
C GLU A 53 -15.91 3.88 -1.58
N ARG A 54 -15.33 4.70 -2.47
CA ARG A 54 -15.95 5.06 -3.76
C ARG A 54 -16.14 3.84 -4.66
N VAL A 55 -15.15 2.95 -4.73
CA VAL A 55 -15.24 1.69 -5.49
C VAL A 55 -16.38 0.84 -4.96
N ARG A 56 -16.51 0.67 -3.64
CA ARG A 56 -17.62 -0.06 -3.00
C ARG A 56 -18.97 0.53 -3.39
N LYS A 57 -19.16 1.84 -3.23
CA LYS A 57 -20.40 2.54 -3.62
C LYS A 57 -20.72 2.43 -5.11
N GLN A 58 -19.70 2.45 -5.97
CA GLN A 58 -19.88 2.32 -7.41
C GLN A 58 -20.30 0.90 -7.81
N ILE A 59 -19.83 -0.13 -7.09
CA ILE A 59 -20.29 -1.51 -7.26
C ILE A 59 -21.78 -1.60 -6.92
N GLU A 60 -22.20 -1.14 -5.74
CA GLU A 60 -23.60 -1.16 -5.31
C GLU A 60 -24.51 -0.43 -6.31
N ARG A 61 -24.08 0.76 -6.75
CA ARG A 61 -24.82 1.55 -7.75
C ARG A 61 -24.98 0.81 -9.09
N ILE A 62 -23.96 0.09 -9.55
CA ILE A 62 -24.03 -0.67 -10.80
C ILE A 62 -24.96 -1.86 -10.63
N GLU A 63 -24.92 -2.54 -9.49
CA GLU A 63 -25.80 -3.66 -9.16
C GLU A 63 -27.27 -3.21 -9.11
N ASP A 64 -27.58 -2.08 -8.46
CA ASP A 64 -28.94 -1.51 -8.40
C ASP A 64 -29.47 -1.14 -9.79
N LEU A 65 -28.63 -0.47 -10.60
CA LEU A 65 -29.00 -0.09 -11.97
C LEU A 65 -29.20 -1.32 -12.85
N ALA A 66 -28.38 -2.35 -12.70
CA ALA A 66 -28.53 -3.61 -13.41
C ALA A 66 -29.83 -4.33 -13.01
N ALA A 67 -30.15 -4.42 -11.72
CA ALA A 67 -31.39 -5.02 -11.23
C ALA A 67 -32.63 -4.30 -11.79
N SER A 68 -32.63 -2.96 -11.79
CA SER A 68 -33.73 -2.15 -12.33
C SER A 68 -33.97 -2.35 -13.84
N SER A 69 -32.94 -2.81 -14.57
CA SER A 69 -33.04 -3.07 -16.01
C SER A 69 -33.63 -4.44 -16.34
N SER A 70 -33.64 -5.37 -15.37
CA SER A 70 -34.10 -6.75 -15.55
C SER A 70 -35.53 -7.01 -15.08
N ASP A 71 -36.22 -6.05 -14.45
CA ASP A 71 -37.57 -6.23 -13.89
C ASP A 71 -38.66 -6.26 -14.98
N PRO A 72 -39.32 -7.41 -15.24
CA PRO A 72 -40.33 -7.54 -16.28
C PRO A 72 -41.72 -7.03 -15.89
N TYR A 73 -41.90 -6.53 -14.65
CA TYR A 73 -43.19 -6.10 -14.11
C TYR A 73 -43.43 -4.58 -14.15
N ASN A 74 -42.44 -3.78 -14.56
CA ASN A 74 -42.59 -2.33 -14.75
C ASN A 74 -43.18 -2.02 -16.14
N THR A 75 -44.43 -2.47 -16.35
CA THR A 75 -45.12 -2.52 -17.66
C THR A 75 -45.78 -1.20 -18.07
N THR A 76 -45.63 -0.10 -17.32
CA THR A 76 -46.30 1.18 -17.66
C THR A 76 -45.50 2.08 -18.61
N THR A 77 -44.26 1.75 -18.95
CA THR A 77 -43.51 2.46 -19.99
C THR A 77 -42.72 1.48 -20.86
N THR A 78 -43.32 1.10 -21.99
CA THR A 78 -42.67 0.68 -23.24
C THR A 78 -41.45 -0.25 -23.12
N SER A 79 -41.71 -1.52 -23.46
CA SER A 79 -40.75 -2.57 -23.80
C SER A 79 -39.78 -2.15 -24.91
N THR A 80 -38.77 -1.36 -24.55
CA THR A 80 -37.61 -1.05 -25.39
C THR A 80 -36.42 -0.95 -24.45
N ASN A 81 -35.44 -1.84 -24.62
CA ASN A 81 -34.10 -1.75 -24.03
C ASN A 81 -33.65 -0.30 -24.04
N ASN A 82 -33.72 0.42 -22.92
CA ASN A 82 -33.40 1.84 -22.92
C ASN A 82 -31.90 1.96 -23.27
N PRO A 83 -31.54 2.37 -24.51
CA PRO A 83 -30.15 2.31 -24.96
C PRO A 83 -29.29 3.24 -24.12
N THR A 84 -29.89 4.27 -23.52
CA THR A 84 -29.22 5.20 -22.62
C THR A 84 -28.84 4.56 -21.28
N LEU A 85 -29.66 3.65 -20.74
CA LEU A 85 -29.35 2.91 -19.51
C LEU A 85 -28.25 1.88 -19.75
N ASN A 86 -28.32 1.13 -20.84
CA ASN A 86 -27.30 0.15 -21.22
C ASN A 86 -25.94 0.84 -21.48
N LEU A 87 -25.95 1.97 -22.20
CA LEU A 87 -24.75 2.79 -22.41
C LEU A 87 -24.19 3.31 -21.07
N LYS A 88 -25.06 3.83 -20.19
CA LYS A 88 -24.66 4.32 -18.87
C LYS A 88 -24.03 3.21 -18.01
N LEU A 89 -24.63 2.02 -17.99
CA LEU A 89 -24.07 0.85 -17.29
C LEU A 89 -22.70 0.47 -17.85
N SER A 90 -22.56 0.40 -19.18
CA SER A 90 -21.29 0.08 -19.84
C SER A 90 -20.19 1.09 -19.50
N ILE A 91 -20.52 2.39 -19.48
CA ILE A 91 -19.57 3.45 -19.08
C ILE A 91 -19.17 3.28 -17.61
N LEU A 92 -20.14 3.09 -16.70
CA LEU A 92 -19.86 2.94 -15.27
C LEU A 92 -19.04 1.69 -14.95
N GLN A 93 -19.31 0.57 -15.63
CA GLN A 93 -18.56 -0.67 -15.50
C GLN A 93 -17.13 -0.52 -16.02
N THR A 94 -16.95 0.13 -17.17
CA THR A 94 -15.63 0.39 -17.75
C THR A 94 -14.81 1.29 -16.83
N ASP A 95 -15.41 2.34 -16.27
CA ASP A 95 -14.76 3.26 -15.35
C ASP A 95 -14.37 2.57 -14.02
N LEU A 96 -15.27 1.75 -13.46
CA LEU A 96 -14.98 0.93 -12.29
C LEU A 96 -13.80 -0.01 -12.56
N ALA A 97 -13.79 -0.70 -13.70
CA ALA A 97 -12.71 -1.62 -14.05
C ALA A 97 -11.35 -0.92 -14.17
N ARG A 98 -11.31 0.31 -14.71
CA ARG A 98 -10.09 1.14 -14.80
C ARG A 98 -9.57 1.50 -13.41
N THR A 99 -10.44 1.94 -12.52
CA THR A 99 -10.06 2.29 -11.15
C THR A 99 -9.58 1.07 -10.37
N GLN A 100 -10.28 -0.06 -10.45
CA GLN A 100 -9.85 -1.31 -9.82
C GLN A 100 -8.52 -1.81 -10.39
N PHE A 101 -8.28 -1.67 -11.70
CA PHE A 101 -7.00 -2.01 -12.30
C PHE A 101 -5.86 -1.18 -11.70
N LEU A 102 -6.04 0.14 -11.58
CA LEU A 102 -5.04 1.02 -10.98
C LEU A 102 -4.72 0.62 -9.53
N ILE A 103 -5.74 0.41 -8.70
CA ILE A 103 -5.57 -0.02 -7.31
C ILE A 103 -4.81 -1.36 -7.25
N ARG A 104 -5.24 -2.37 -8.01
CA ARG A 104 -4.56 -3.68 -8.04
C ARG A 104 -3.12 -3.57 -8.54
N SER A 105 -2.87 -2.75 -9.56
CA SER A 105 -1.53 -2.55 -10.12
C SER A 105 -0.60 -1.84 -9.13
N PHE A 106 -1.10 -0.81 -8.44
CA PHE A 106 -0.37 -0.10 -7.38
C PHE A 106 0.02 -1.04 -6.25
N LEU A 107 -0.94 -1.81 -5.71
CA LEU A 107 -0.67 -2.78 -4.64
C LEU A 107 0.32 -3.86 -5.06
N ARG A 108 0.19 -4.41 -6.29
CA ARG A 108 1.15 -5.40 -6.81
C ARG A 108 2.56 -4.84 -6.92
N GLN A 109 2.72 -3.59 -7.34
CA GLN A 109 4.02 -2.94 -7.42
C GLN A 109 4.65 -2.82 -6.04
N ARG A 110 3.88 -2.36 -5.05
CA ARG A 110 4.35 -2.23 -3.66
C ARG A 110 4.75 -3.57 -3.07
N LEU A 111 3.90 -4.59 -3.21
CA LEU A 111 4.21 -5.95 -2.74
C LEU A 111 5.48 -6.51 -3.38
N ALA A 112 5.72 -6.26 -4.67
CA ALA A 112 6.93 -6.72 -5.34
C ALA A 112 8.20 -6.05 -4.79
N LYS A 113 8.15 -4.76 -4.43
CA LYS A 113 9.27 -4.08 -3.76
C LYS A 113 9.49 -4.58 -2.33
N LEU A 114 8.38 -4.79 -1.61
CA LEU A 114 8.39 -5.29 -0.23
C LEU A 114 9.01 -6.68 -0.15
N THR A 115 8.63 -7.61 -1.03
CA THR A 115 9.20 -8.97 -1.03
C THR A 115 10.65 -8.99 -1.48
N LYS A 116 11.10 -8.05 -2.33
CA LYS A 116 12.50 -7.92 -2.75
C LYS A 116 13.43 -7.50 -1.61
N HIS A 117 12.97 -6.59 -0.75
CA HIS A 117 13.76 -6.02 0.34
C HIS A 117 13.07 -6.23 1.70
N SER A 118 12.54 -7.44 1.96
CA SER A 118 11.70 -7.75 3.12
C SER A 118 12.36 -7.41 4.46
N MET A 119 13.61 -7.88 4.64
CA MET A 119 14.39 -7.64 5.86
C MET A 119 14.70 -6.16 6.08
N HIS A 120 15.00 -5.42 5.03
CA HIS A 120 15.28 -3.99 5.13
C HIS A 120 14.07 -3.21 5.66
N TYR A 121 12.88 -3.46 5.10
CA TYR A 121 11.66 -2.79 5.54
C TYR A 121 11.17 -3.26 6.92
N LEU A 122 11.37 -4.54 7.28
CA LEU A 122 11.06 -5.02 8.63
C LEU A 122 11.93 -4.35 9.69
N LEU A 123 13.23 -4.20 9.44
CA LEU A 123 14.14 -3.50 10.34
C LEU A 123 13.82 -2.01 10.46
N LEU A 124 13.30 -1.39 9.39
CA LEU A 124 12.88 0.01 9.39
C LEU A 124 11.62 0.23 10.25
N VAL A 125 10.67 -0.71 10.21
CA VAL A 125 9.40 -0.64 10.96
C VAL A 125 9.55 -1.09 12.41
N ALA A 126 10.53 -1.95 12.69
CA ALA A 126 10.79 -2.46 14.04
C ALA A 126 11.08 -1.31 15.02
N PRO A 127 10.51 -1.33 16.24
CA PRO A 127 10.83 -0.34 17.25
C PRO A 127 12.34 -0.37 17.56
N PRO A 128 12.98 0.80 17.78
CA PRO A 128 14.37 0.84 18.21
C PRO A 128 14.49 0.11 19.54
N ARG A 129 15.20 -1.03 19.55
CA ARG A 129 15.44 -1.79 20.77
C ARG A 129 16.02 -0.84 21.82
N ALA A 130 15.34 -0.69 22.95
CA ALA A 130 15.94 -0.09 24.13
C ALA A 130 17.27 -0.82 24.39
N SER A 131 18.36 -0.04 24.45
CA SER A 131 19.72 -0.50 24.71
C SER A 131 19.77 -1.54 25.83
N PRO A 132 20.54 -2.64 25.70
CA PRO A 132 20.71 -3.58 26.79
C PRO A 132 21.38 -2.86 27.96
N THR A 133 20.70 -2.84 29.10
CA THR A 133 21.29 -2.48 30.39
C THR A 133 22.53 -3.36 30.60
N PRO A 134 23.71 -2.80 30.96
CA PRO A 134 24.90 -3.59 31.22
C PRO A 134 24.76 -4.27 32.60
N SER A 135 23.98 -5.33 32.69
CA SER A 135 24.04 -6.25 33.83
C SER A 135 25.01 -7.37 33.48
N SER A 136 26.24 -7.20 33.96
CA SER A 136 27.24 -8.24 34.13
C SER A 136 26.63 -9.50 34.76
N GLN A 137 26.53 -10.59 34.00
CA GLN A 137 26.85 -11.95 34.43
C GLN A 137 26.67 -12.94 33.27
N GLN A 138 27.72 -13.74 33.07
CA GLN A 138 27.83 -14.82 32.11
C GLN A 138 26.66 -15.80 32.26
N SER A 139 25.82 -15.86 31.24
CA SER A 139 25.05 -17.06 30.91
C SER A 139 24.88 -17.09 29.40
N HIS A 140 25.37 -18.16 28.77
CA HIS A 140 25.07 -18.50 27.39
C HIS A 140 23.56 -18.76 27.26
N THR A 141 22.77 -17.72 27.08
CA THR A 141 21.41 -17.82 26.61
C THR A 141 21.41 -17.43 25.14
N GLN A 142 21.20 -18.47 24.32
CA GLN A 142 21.02 -18.42 22.88
C GLN A 142 20.03 -17.30 22.55
N THR A 143 20.50 -16.26 21.87
CA THR A 143 19.61 -15.32 21.18
C THR A 143 18.74 -16.12 20.22
N PRO A 144 17.40 -16.01 20.26
CA PRO A 144 16.53 -16.86 19.45
C PRO A 144 16.95 -16.79 17.98
N GLU A 145 17.22 -17.95 17.39
CA GLU A 145 17.87 -18.10 16.08
C GLU A 145 17.05 -17.57 14.87
N ASP A 146 15.87 -16.98 15.11
CA ASP A 146 14.95 -16.47 14.09
C ASP A 146 14.26 -15.18 14.58
N PHE A 147 15.03 -14.16 14.97
CA PHE A 147 14.43 -12.92 15.47
C PHE A 147 13.87 -12.07 14.32
N ILE A 148 12.64 -12.38 13.91
CA ILE A 148 11.85 -11.56 12.99
C ILE A 148 11.16 -10.50 13.86
N PRO A 149 11.43 -9.19 13.64
CA PRO A 149 10.79 -8.14 14.41
C PRO A 149 9.27 -8.17 14.21
N ASP A 150 8.52 -8.27 15.31
CA ASP A 150 7.06 -8.15 15.26
C ASP A 150 6.67 -6.68 15.05
N PRO A 151 5.98 -6.32 13.96
CA PRO A 151 5.54 -4.95 13.70
C PRO A 151 4.36 -4.52 14.58
N ALA A 152 3.75 -5.40 15.37
CA ALA A 152 2.55 -5.11 16.16
C ALA A 152 2.70 -3.95 17.18
N ASP A 153 3.93 -3.67 17.62
CA ASP A 153 4.23 -2.63 18.61
C ASP A 153 4.41 -1.22 18.02
N ASN A 154 4.43 -1.06 16.69
CA ASN A 154 4.59 0.25 16.05
C ASN A 154 3.24 0.81 15.57
N PRO A 155 2.71 1.88 16.19
CA PRO A 155 1.41 2.45 15.80
C PRO A 155 1.43 3.15 14.44
N ASN A 156 2.61 3.52 13.91
CA ASN A 156 2.76 4.18 12.61
C ASN A 156 3.91 3.56 11.81
N PRO A 157 3.69 2.41 11.16
CA PRO A 157 4.74 1.69 10.42
C PRO A 157 5.05 2.36 9.07
N SER A 158 5.28 3.68 9.03
CA SER A 158 5.65 4.38 7.81
C SER A 158 6.99 3.84 7.28
N PRO A 159 7.12 3.52 5.97
CA PRO A 159 6.22 3.84 4.84
C PRO A 159 5.16 2.79 4.48
N LEU A 160 4.93 1.77 5.30
CA LEU A 160 4.01 0.65 5.04
C LEU A 160 2.61 0.90 5.61
N SER A 161 1.61 0.24 5.02
CA SER A 161 0.33 0.01 5.69
C SER A 161 0.45 -1.06 6.78
N ALA A 162 -0.49 -1.06 7.74
CA ALA A 162 -0.54 -2.08 8.79
C ALA A 162 -0.67 -3.51 8.21
N GLN A 163 -1.45 -3.66 7.13
CA GLN A 163 -1.61 -4.94 6.44
C GLN A 163 -0.34 -5.35 5.69
N GLU A 164 0.39 -4.40 5.08
CA GLU A 164 1.68 -4.67 4.43
C GLU A 164 2.74 -5.09 5.45
N ALA A 165 2.78 -4.48 6.63
CA ALA A 165 3.69 -4.84 7.71
C ALA A 165 3.41 -6.26 8.23
N ALA A 166 2.13 -6.58 8.49
CA ALA A 166 1.72 -7.94 8.87
C ALA A 166 2.06 -8.98 7.79
N PHE A 167 1.84 -8.64 6.52
CA PHE A 167 2.21 -9.48 5.38
C PHE A 167 3.73 -9.73 5.34
N LEU A 168 4.56 -8.70 5.51
CA LEU A 168 6.02 -8.83 5.52
C LEU A 168 6.49 -9.75 6.63
N HIS A 169 5.96 -9.58 7.84
CA HIS A 169 6.31 -10.42 8.99
C HIS A 169 5.97 -11.88 8.70
N ALA A 170 4.74 -12.17 8.28
CA ALA A 170 4.32 -13.53 7.95
C ALA A 170 5.16 -14.14 6.80
N HIS A 171 5.45 -13.36 5.76
CA HIS A 171 6.27 -13.77 4.63
C HIS A 171 7.69 -14.15 5.07
N GLN A 172 8.32 -13.34 5.92
CA GLN A 172 9.67 -13.61 6.41
C GLN A 172 9.70 -14.85 7.32
N THR A 173 8.69 -15.05 8.15
CA THR A 173 8.57 -16.23 9.01
C THR A 173 8.45 -17.52 8.21
N LEU A 174 7.64 -17.49 7.13
CA LEU A 174 7.52 -18.62 6.23
C LEU A 174 8.84 -18.93 5.51
N LEU A 175 9.56 -17.91 5.05
CA LEU A 175 10.86 -18.10 4.40
C LEU A 175 11.91 -18.64 5.36
N ALA A 176 12.01 -18.09 6.57
CA ALA A 176 12.93 -18.57 7.60
C ALA A 176 12.69 -20.06 7.92
N GLY A 177 11.44 -20.44 8.17
CA GLY A 177 11.06 -21.83 8.39
C GLY A 177 11.37 -22.74 7.20
N HIS A 178 11.10 -22.29 5.98
CA HIS A 178 11.41 -23.04 4.75
C HIS A 178 12.92 -23.23 4.55
N TYR A 179 13.73 -22.19 4.75
CA TYR A 179 15.19 -22.27 4.63
C TYR A 179 15.79 -23.14 5.73
N GLY A 180 15.30 -23.02 6.97
CA GLY A 180 15.62 -23.88 8.10
C GLY A 180 15.44 -25.36 7.75
N ALA A 181 14.22 -25.73 7.36
CA ALA A 181 13.87 -27.11 7.02
C ALA A 181 14.61 -27.65 5.79
N SER A 182 14.89 -26.80 4.79
CA SER A 182 15.48 -27.23 3.53
C SER A 182 16.99 -27.45 3.59
N PHE A 183 17.73 -26.53 4.23
CA PHE A 183 19.20 -26.62 4.24
C PHE A 183 19.90 -25.94 5.41
N LEU A 184 19.37 -24.86 6.01
CA LEU A 184 20.11 -24.11 7.05
C LEU A 184 20.33 -24.94 8.32
N ASN A 185 19.43 -25.86 8.66
CA ASN A 185 19.62 -26.74 9.81
C ASN A 185 20.84 -27.67 9.69
N SER A 186 21.28 -27.96 8.46
CA SER A 186 22.50 -28.74 8.21
C SER A 186 23.79 -27.94 8.44
N PHE A 187 23.71 -26.61 8.51
CA PHE A 187 24.87 -25.75 8.67
C PHE A 187 25.23 -25.58 10.16
N PRO A 188 26.51 -25.29 10.47
CA PRO A 188 26.94 -24.89 11.80
C PRO A 188 26.13 -23.67 12.28
N PRO A 189 25.86 -23.55 13.60
CA PRO A 189 24.99 -22.49 14.14
C PRO A 189 25.49 -21.07 13.78
N GLN A 190 26.80 -20.89 13.62
CA GLN A 190 27.40 -19.61 13.24
C GLN A 190 27.01 -19.12 11.84
N LEU A 191 26.61 -20.03 10.92
CA LEU A 191 26.30 -19.70 9.52
C LEU A 191 24.80 -19.77 9.21
N ARG A 192 23.94 -20.02 10.21
CA ARG A 192 22.50 -20.14 9.99
C ARG A 192 21.82 -18.78 9.79
N ARG A 193 22.41 -17.72 10.32
CA ARG A 193 21.88 -16.36 10.21
C ARG A 193 22.26 -15.74 8.87
N LEU A 194 21.25 -15.46 8.05
CA LEU A 194 21.41 -14.85 6.72
C LEU A 194 21.52 -13.32 6.79
N ASP A 195 21.24 -12.73 7.95
CA ASP A 195 21.29 -11.30 8.24
C ASP A 195 22.60 -10.87 8.95
N ASP A 196 23.58 -11.77 9.06
CA ASP A 196 24.84 -11.47 9.74
C ASP A 196 25.68 -10.43 8.97
N ASN A 197 26.36 -9.56 9.72
CA ASN A 197 27.22 -8.51 9.17
C ASN A 197 28.71 -8.81 9.42
N ALA A 198 29.06 -10.08 9.63
CA ALA A 198 30.44 -10.52 9.80
C ALA A 198 31.30 -10.06 8.60
N GLY A 199 32.41 -9.37 8.89
CA GLY A 199 33.29 -8.82 7.86
C GLY A 199 33.02 -7.37 7.44
N GLY A 200 32.09 -6.66 8.09
CA GLY A 200 31.89 -5.21 7.89
C GLY A 200 31.02 -4.83 6.68
N THR A 201 30.48 -5.82 5.96
CA THR A 201 29.49 -5.65 4.89
C THR A 201 28.15 -6.13 5.36
N SER A 202 27.09 -5.32 5.22
CA SER A 202 25.75 -5.77 5.60
C SER A 202 25.15 -6.72 4.56
N MET A 203 24.67 -7.88 5.01
CA MET A 203 23.98 -8.85 4.15
C MET A 203 22.52 -8.45 3.84
N VAL A 204 21.98 -7.43 4.54
CA VAL A 204 20.66 -6.88 4.25
C VAL A 204 20.76 -5.82 3.16
N GLN A 205 20.36 -6.18 1.94
CA GLN A 205 20.34 -5.25 0.81
C GLN A 205 19.09 -4.36 0.85
N GLY A 206 19.32 -3.03 0.84
CA GLY A 206 18.27 -2.03 0.68
C GLY A 206 18.02 -1.63 -0.79
N PRO A 207 17.00 -0.80 -1.05
CA PRO A 207 16.74 -0.25 -2.38
C PRO A 207 17.90 0.67 -2.85
N GLU A 208 18.09 0.77 -4.17
CA GLU A 208 19.15 1.58 -4.76
C GLU A 208 18.74 3.06 -4.86
N VAL A 209 19.35 3.90 -4.03
CA VAL A 209 19.04 5.35 -3.95
C VAL A 209 19.66 6.17 -5.12
N ARG A 210 20.55 5.58 -5.91
CA ARG A 210 21.27 6.25 -7.01
C ARG A 210 20.68 5.99 -8.40
N GLU A 211 19.52 5.34 -8.46
CA GLU A 211 18.84 5.10 -9.73
C GLU A 211 18.39 6.42 -10.37
N ALA A 212 18.65 6.58 -11.67
CA ALA A 212 18.23 7.76 -12.41
C ALA A 212 16.73 7.65 -12.78
N VAL A 213 15.92 8.60 -12.30
CA VAL A 213 14.47 8.63 -12.54
C VAL A 213 14.10 9.84 -13.39
N VAL A 214 13.17 9.65 -14.34
CA VAL A 214 12.62 10.76 -15.14
C VAL A 214 11.50 11.44 -14.35
N VAL A 215 11.67 12.74 -14.08
CA VAL A 215 10.71 13.54 -13.31
C VAL A 215 9.99 14.51 -14.25
N SER A 216 8.66 14.58 -14.11
CA SER A 216 7.83 15.60 -14.77
C SER A 216 7.33 16.61 -13.74
N LEU A 217 7.68 17.89 -13.92
CA LEU A 217 7.29 18.97 -13.02
C LEU A 217 5.86 19.44 -13.30
N GLY A 218 4.97 19.24 -12.33
CA GLY A 218 3.62 19.81 -12.36
C GLY A 218 3.64 21.30 -12.02
N ARG A 219 2.86 22.12 -12.73
CA ARG A 219 2.82 23.61 -12.66
C ARG A 219 2.43 24.22 -11.29
N ARG A 220 2.37 23.46 -10.19
CA ARG A 220 1.95 23.90 -8.85
C ARG A 220 2.86 23.41 -7.72
N CYS A 221 4.14 23.19 -7.97
CA CYS A 221 5.10 22.99 -6.88
C CYS A 221 5.55 24.36 -6.34
N GLY A 222 4.80 24.91 -5.39
CA GLY A 222 5.29 25.97 -4.52
C GLY A 222 6.43 25.40 -3.66
N TRP A 223 7.49 26.18 -3.48
CA TRP A 223 8.69 25.77 -2.76
C TRP A 223 8.32 25.38 -1.32
N GLY A 224 8.48 24.11 -0.94
CA GLY A 224 8.54 23.70 0.47
C GLY A 224 7.62 22.58 0.95
N MET A 225 6.62 22.11 0.18
CA MET A 225 5.76 20.99 0.60
C MET A 225 5.47 20.05 -0.57
N CYS A 226 6.51 19.41 -1.09
CA CYS A 226 6.37 18.14 -1.80
C CYS A 226 6.92 17.04 -0.89
N GLY A 227 6.12 16.64 0.10
CA GLY A 227 6.24 15.29 0.64
C GLY A 227 5.65 14.35 -0.39
N LEU A 228 6.47 13.45 -0.91
CA LEU A 228 6.02 12.20 -1.53
C LEU A 228 5.23 11.37 -0.50
#